data_AF-A0A9D5B086-F1
#
_entry.id   AF-A0A9D5B086-F1
#
_cell.length_a   1.000
_cell.length_b   1.000
_cell.length_c   1.000
_cell.angle_alpha   90.00
_cell.angle_beta   90.00
_cell.angle_gamma   90.00
#
_symmetry.space_group_name_H-M   'P 1'
#
loop_
_entity.id
_entity.type
_entity.pdbx_description
1 polymer ?
#
loop_
_entity_poly.entity_id
_entity_poly.type
_entity_poly.pdbx_seq_one_letter_code
_entity_poly.pdbx_strand_id
1 'polypeptide(L)'
;MASGWGITGNKGRCYDFWIDFSECMSTCREPKDCTLLREDYLECLHHSKEFQRRNRIYKEEQRKLRAAARKGQEDGVVSEHH
;
A
#
# COMPACT_ATOMS: atom_id res chain seq x y z
N MET A 1 9.12 11.55 -11.55
CA MET A 1 9.79 12.78 -12.04
C MET A 1 11.13 12.87 -11.34
N ALA A 2 12.23 12.64 -12.06
CA ALA A 2 13.58 12.58 -11.50
C ALA A 2 14.21 13.97 -11.23
N SER A 3 13.52 15.06 -11.59
CA SER A 3 14.01 16.44 -11.44
C SER A 3 13.90 17.01 -10.02
N GLY A 4 13.30 16.30 -9.07
CA GLY A 4 13.15 16.73 -7.67
C GLY A 4 12.08 17.80 -7.39
N TRP A 5 11.57 18.46 -8.43
CA TRP A 5 10.49 19.44 -8.32
C TRP A 5 9.11 18.78 -8.49
N GLY A 6 8.21 19.06 -7.55
CA GLY A 6 6.81 18.66 -7.59
C GLY A 6 5.96 19.58 -8.46
N ILE A 7 4.71 19.17 -8.72
CA ILE A 7 3.75 19.90 -9.59
C ILE A 7 3.48 21.33 -9.08
N THR A 8 3.56 21.54 -7.76
CA THR A 8 3.33 22.83 -7.11
C THR A 8 4.60 23.67 -6.94
N GLY A 9 5.73 23.27 -7.54
CA GLY A 9 7.01 23.96 -7.38
C GLY A 9 7.71 23.71 -6.04
N ASN A 10 7.10 22.95 -5.14
CA ASN A 10 7.75 22.46 -3.93
C ASN A 10 8.53 21.17 -4.20
N LYS A 11 9.37 20.77 -3.25
CA LYS A 11 10.05 19.46 -3.25
C LYS A 11 9.05 18.32 -3.54
N GLY A 12 9.37 17.47 -4.51
CA GLY A 12 8.51 16.35 -4.90
C GLY A 12 8.25 15.39 -3.74
N ARG A 13 7.04 14.80 -3.68
CA ARG A 13 6.62 13.92 -2.56
C ARG A 13 7.58 12.77 -2.25
N CYS A 14 8.22 12.21 -3.27
CA CYS A 14 9.14 11.07 -3.15
C CYS A 14 10.60 11.47 -3.33
N TYR A 15 10.93 12.77 -3.24
CA TYR A 15 12.28 13.25 -3.48
C TYR A 15 13.26 12.82 -2.38
N ASP A 16 12.82 12.72 -1.12
CA ASP A 16 13.65 12.20 -0.03
C ASP A 16 14.12 10.77 -0.29
N PHE A 17 13.18 9.86 -0.59
CA PHE A 17 13.50 8.48 -0.95
C PHE A 17 14.41 8.37 -2.17
N TRP A 18 14.26 9.29 -3.13
CA TRP A 18 15.14 9.36 -4.29
C TRP A 18 16.58 9.76 -3.92
N ILE A 19 16.74 10.72 -3.00
CA ILE A 19 18.07 11.15 -2.54
C ILE A 19 18.77 10.01 -1.81
N ASP A 20 18.08 9.33 -0.90
CA ASP A 20 18.64 8.19 -0.17
C ASP A 20 19.07 7.06 -1.14
N PHE A 21 18.22 6.75 -2.12
CA PHE A 21 18.54 5.78 -3.16
C PHE A 21 19.74 6.22 -4.02
N SER A 22 19.77 7.48 -4.43
CA SER A 22 20.85 8.03 -5.26
C SER A 22 22.18 8.05 -4.51
N GLU A 23 22.17 8.38 -3.22
CA GLU A 23 23.36 8.37 -2.36
C GLU A 23 23.90 6.95 -2.19
N CYS A 24 23.02 5.98 -1.90
CA CYS A 24 23.41 4.57 -1.87
C CYS A 24 24.00 4.11 -3.21
N MET A 25 23.35 4.43 -4.33
CA MET A 25 23.84 4.04 -5.66
C MET A 25 25.19 4.67 -6.03
N SER A 26 25.49 5.85 -5.48
CA SER A 26 26.77 6.54 -5.72
C SER A 26 27.96 5.91 -4.98
N THR A 27 27.69 5.17 -3.91
CA THR A 27 28.71 4.57 -3.03
C THR A 27 28.77 3.04 -3.12
N CYS A 28 27.71 2.39 -3.59
CA CYS A 28 27.63 0.93 -3.67
C CYS A 28 28.52 0.33 -4.78
N ARG A 29 28.98 -0.91 -4.56
CA ARG A 29 29.69 -1.70 -5.58
C ARG A 29 28.74 -2.51 -6.45
N GLU A 30 27.68 -3.03 -5.85
CA GLU A 30 26.64 -3.78 -6.54
C GLU A 30 25.28 -3.09 -6.42
N PRO A 31 24.51 -2.96 -7.51
CA PRO A 31 23.15 -2.40 -7.48
C PRO A 31 22.16 -3.16 -6.59
N LYS A 32 22.53 -4.38 -6.17
CA LYS A 32 21.73 -5.22 -5.27
C LYS A 32 21.77 -4.71 -3.83
N ASP A 33 22.82 -4.00 -3.43
CA ASP A 33 22.95 -3.51 -2.05
C ASP A 33 21.92 -2.41 -1.75
N CYS A 34 21.50 -1.65 -2.77
CA CYS A 34 20.52 -0.57 -2.66
C CYS A 34 19.10 -0.99 -3.03
N THR A 35 18.78 -2.29 -3.09
CA THR A 35 17.46 -2.78 -3.51
C THR A 35 16.34 -2.32 -2.58
N LEU A 36 16.61 -2.26 -1.28
CA LEU A 36 15.62 -1.84 -0.28
C LEU A 36 15.19 -0.38 -0.53
N LEU A 37 16.16 0.53 -0.70
CA LEU A 37 15.89 1.94 -0.98
C LEU A 37 15.19 2.14 -2.33
N ARG A 38 15.54 1.30 -3.33
CA ARG A 38 14.82 1.29 -4.61
C ARG A 38 13.36 0.89 -4.44
N GLU A 39 13.10 -0.13 -3.63
CA GLU A 39 11.72 -0.56 -3.34
C GLU A 39 10.93 0.53 -2.64
N ASP A 40 11.52 1.25 -1.68
CA ASP A 40 10.86 2.35 -0.97
C ASP A 40 10.55 3.52 -1.90
N TYR A 41 11.48 3.89 -2.79
CA TYR A 41 11.23 4.91 -3.80
C TYR A 41 10.10 4.50 -4.76
N LEU A 42 10.09 3.25 -5.23
CA LEU A 42 9.03 2.73 -6.09
C LEU A 42 7.69 2.59 -5.35
N GLU A 43 7.72 2.27 -4.07
CA GLU A 43 6.55 2.23 -3.20
C GLU A 43 5.94 3.62 -3.09
N CYS A 44 6.72 4.66 -2.79
CA CYS A 44 6.21 6.03 -2.72
C CYS A 44 5.61 6.51 -4.07
N LEU A 45 6.17 6.07 -5.20
CA LEU A 45 5.65 6.46 -6.52
C LEU A 45 4.31 5.77 -6.84
N HIS A 46 4.20 4.47 -6.57
CA HIS A 46 3.09 3.65 -7.08
C HIS A 46 2.10 3.20 -5.99
N HIS A 47 2.48 3.32 -4.72
CA HIS A 47 1.74 2.87 -3.53
C HIS A 47 1.22 1.43 -3.64
N SER A 48 1.96 0.56 -4.35
CA SER A 48 1.50 -0.80 -4.68
C SER A 48 1.28 -1.65 -3.42
N LYS A 49 2.24 -1.61 -2.48
CA LYS A 49 2.19 -2.31 -1.19
C LYS A 49 1.03 -1.76 -0.34
N GLU A 50 0.89 -0.44 -0.27
CA GLU A 50 -0.19 0.21 0.49
C GLU A 50 -1.59 -0.11 -0.07
N PHE A 51 -1.78 0.00 -1.39
CA PHE A 51 -3.05 -0.37 -2.03
C PHE A 51 -3.37 -1.85 -1.84
N GLN A 52 -2.38 -2.73 -1.96
CA GLN A 52 -2.57 -4.16 -1.71
C GLN A 52 -3.00 -4.42 -0.27
N ARG A 53 -2.37 -3.76 0.71
CA ARG A 53 -2.71 -3.90 2.13
C ARG A 53 -4.12 -3.40 2.41
N ARG A 54 -4.48 -2.21 1.94
CA ARG A 54 -5.83 -1.64 2.07
C ARG A 54 -6.88 -2.56 1.46
N ASN A 55 -6.64 -3.07 0.25
CA ASN A 55 -7.55 -4.00 -0.43
C ASN A 55 -7.73 -5.30 0.35
N ARG A 56 -6.67 -5.81 0.99
CA ARG A 56 -6.76 -7.00 1.85
C ARG A 56 -7.65 -6.74 3.06
N ILE A 57 -7.47 -5.62 3.74
CA ILE A 57 -8.28 -5.23 4.91
C ILE A 57 -9.75 -5.09 4.50
N TYR A 58 -10.02 -4.37 3.40
CA TYR A 58 -11.38 -4.18 2.91
C TYR A 58 -12.07 -5.50 2.54
N LYS A 59 -11.36 -6.42 1.86
CA LYS A 59 -11.91 -7.76 1.55
C LYS A 59 -12.24 -8.56 2.81
N GLU A 60 -11.39 -8.47 3.83
CA GLU A 60 -11.59 -9.14 5.12
C GLU A 60 -12.79 -8.58 5.88
N GLU A 61 -12.95 -7.26 5.89
CA GLU A 61 -14.11 -6.58 6.45
C GLU A 61 -15.40 -7.01 5.73
N GLN A 62 -15.41 -6.96 4.39
CA GLN A 62 -16.55 -7.39 3.59
C GLN A 62 -16.90 -8.87 3.83
N ARG A 63 -15.89 -9.73 4.00
CA ARG A 63 -16.11 -11.14 4.36
C ARG A 63 -16.82 -11.29 5.70
N LYS A 64 -16.40 -10.54 6.72
CA LYS A 64 -17.02 -10.55 8.05
C LYS A 64 -18.45 -10.01 8.01
N LEU A 65 -18.69 -8.91 7.30
CA LEU A 65 -20.03 -8.34 7.14
C LEU A 65 -20.99 -9.32 6.45
N ARG A 66 -20.55 -9.97 5.36
CA ARG A 66 -21.35 -11.00 4.66
C ARG A 66 -21.61 -12.23 5.53
N ALA A 67 -20.64 -12.65 6.34
CA ALA A 67 -20.83 -13.77 7.27
C ALA A 67 -21.84 -13.42 8.38
N ALA A 68 -21.78 -12.21 8.93
CA ALA A 68 -22.73 -11.72 9.91
C ALA A 68 -24.15 -11.59 9.33
N ALA A 69 -24.28 -11.08 8.11
CA ALA A 69 -25.57 -10.96 7.42
C ALA A 69 -26.24 -12.33 7.19
N ARG A 70 -25.48 -13.36 6.81
CA ARG A 70 -26.02 -14.73 6.65
C ARG A 70 -26.49 -15.34 7.97
N LYS A 71 -25.70 -15.20 9.04
CA LYS A 71 -26.10 -15.68 10.38
C LYS A 71 -27.39 -15.01 10.86
N GLY A 72 -27.50 -13.69 10.70
CA GLY A 72 -28.72 -12.97 11.07
C GLY A 72 -29.97 -13.39 10.28
N GLN A 73 -29.81 -13.81 9.02
CA GLN A 73 -30.90 -14.39 8.23
C GLN A 73 -31.28 -15.79 8.70
N GLU A 74 -30.30 -16.64 9.01
CA GLU A 74 -30.54 -17.99 9.56
C GLU A 74 -31.26 -17.93 10.92
N ASP A 75 -30.81 -17.05 11.82
CA ASP A 75 -31.43 -16.84 13.14
C ASP A 75 -32.87 -16.27 13.02
N GLY A 76 -33.10 -15.39 12.04
CA GLY A 76 -34.43 -14.82 11.76
C GLY A 76 -35.42 -15.86 11.23
N VAL A 77 -35.00 -16.74 10.32
CA VAL A 77 -35.84 -17.81 9.76
C VAL A 77 -36.21 -18.85 10.84
N VAL A 78 -35.30 -19.17 11.76
CA VAL A 78 -35.60 -20.09 12.87
C VAL A 78 -36.63 -19.50 13.84
N SER A 79 -36.60 -18.18 14.07
CA SER A 79 -37.57 -17.50 14.94
C SER A 79 -38.97 -17.36 14.33
N GLU A 80 -39.10 -17.35 13.00
CA GLU A 80 -40.40 -17.21 12.31
C GLU A 80 -41.14 -18.55 12.14
N HIS A 81 -40.45 -19.67 12.36
CA HIS A 81 -41.01 -21.03 12.25
C HIS A 81 -41.45 -21.65 13.60
N HIS A 82 -41.43 -20.90 14.70
CA HIS A 82 -41.93 -21.32 16.03
C HIS A 82 -43.17 -20.52 16.44
#